data_AF-E1ZHD2-F1
#
_entry.id   AF-E1ZHD2-F1
#
_cell.length_a   1.000
_cell.length_b   1.000
_cell.length_c   1.000
_cell.angle_alpha   90.00
_cell.angle_beta   90.00
_cell.angle_gamma   90.00
#
_symmetry.space_group_name_H-M   'P 1'
#
loop_
_entity.id
_entity.type
_entity.pdbx_description
1 polymer ?
#
loop_
_entity_poly.entity_id
_entity_poly.type
_entity_poly.pdbx_seq_one_letter_code
_entity_poly.pdbx_strand_id
1 'polypeptide(L)'
;DFVKIKVRLGSQLEHYYILSRFLLSRMLTVITLPQHKAVRVALDVKKHLVDHNRLDITQEELEEVLFALLRQRGYGDEYVRRYQMVTRFFQQKRPLIILIAGSACTGAPGKSSLAQQLASRLNLPNVLQTDVLYELLRGSGAGDLPAEPLWRRPLAPGASLVPEFQRECATIRRALDGDLCKCIRDGKSIIIEGLHIDPGLFLLE
;
A
#
# COMPACT_ATOMS: atom_id res chain seq x y z
N ASP A 1 26.29 3.70 16.43
CA ASP A 1 24.85 3.57 16.11
C ASP A 1 24.07 2.70 17.12
N PHE A 2 24.46 2.68 18.41
CA PHE A 2 23.99 1.66 19.39
C PHE A 2 22.90 2.14 20.37
N VAL A 3 22.57 3.43 20.40
CA VAL A 3 21.58 3.95 21.34
C VAL A 3 20.16 3.61 20.87
N LYS A 4 19.44 2.87 21.72
CA LYS A 4 18.04 2.50 21.53
C LYS A 4 17.16 3.48 22.30
N ILE A 5 16.15 4.01 21.63
CA ILE A 5 15.14 4.87 22.24
C ILE A 5 13.85 4.05 22.32
N LYS A 6 13.27 3.96 23.51
CA LYS A 6 11.98 3.32 23.76
C LYS A 6 10.89 4.36 23.59
N VAL A 7 9.90 4.04 22.77
CA VAL A 7 8.69 4.84 22.61
C VAL A 7 7.54 4.06 23.23
N ARG A 8 6.96 4.61 24.29
CA ARG A 8 5.85 4.01 25.04
C ARG A 8 4.51 4.35 24.40
N LEU A 9 3.61 3.38 24.47
CA LEU A 9 2.28 3.37 23.87
C LEU A 9 1.23 2.98 24.90
N GLY A 10 0.00 3.45 24.69
CA GLY A 10 -1.17 3.11 25.49
C GLY A 10 -1.39 4.05 26.68
N SER A 11 -2.62 4.10 27.17
CA SER A 11 -3.05 4.97 28.28
C SER A 11 -2.31 4.71 29.59
N GLN A 12 -1.80 3.49 29.78
CA GLN A 12 -1.00 3.10 30.94
C GLN A 12 0.51 2.95 30.65
N LEU A 13 0.96 3.28 29.42
CA LEU A 13 2.37 3.20 28.99
C LEU A 13 3.04 1.82 29.18
N GLU A 14 2.24 0.75 29.16
CA GLU A 14 2.72 -0.62 29.40
C GLU A 14 3.46 -1.23 28.21
N HIS A 15 3.13 -0.78 26.99
CA HIS A 15 3.74 -1.28 25.77
C HIS A 15 4.77 -0.30 25.24
N TYR A 16 5.86 -0.82 24.66
CA TYR A 16 6.86 0.02 24.02
C TYR A 16 7.40 -0.62 22.74
N TYR A 17 7.88 0.23 21.84
CA TYR A 17 8.65 -0.19 20.68
C TYR A 17 9.97 0.59 20.62
N ILE A 18 10.93 0.07 19.85
CA ILE A 18 12.19 0.77 19.61
C ILE A 18 12.05 1.70 18.40
N LEU A 19 12.39 2.98 18.59
CA LEU A 19 12.32 3.97 17.51
C LEU A 19 13.16 3.51 16.31
N SER A 20 12.49 3.31 15.17
CA SER A 20 13.12 2.97 13.90
C SER A 20 13.17 4.18 12.98
N ARG A 21 14.40 4.62 12.65
CA ARG A 21 14.64 5.69 11.64
C ARG A 21 14.00 5.35 10.30
N PHE A 22 14.02 4.07 9.92
CA PHE A 22 13.47 3.60 8.67
C PHE A 22 11.94 3.68 8.65
N LEU A 23 11.27 3.26 9.73
CA LEU A 23 9.81 3.37 9.81
C LEU A 23 9.37 4.84 9.85
N LEU A 24 10.10 5.68 10.59
CA LEU A 24 9.84 7.11 10.64
C LEU A 24 10.02 7.77 9.27
N SER A 25 11.10 7.45 8.54
CA SER A 25 11.32 8.00 7.20
C SER A 25 10.27 7.52 6.19
N ARG A 26 9.79 6.27 6.30
CA ARG A 26 8.68 5.77 5.48
C ARG A 26 7.40 6.55 5.76
N MET A 27 7.05 6.73 7.03
CA MET A 27 5.86 7.52 7.41
C MET A 27 5.93 8.95 6.86
N LEU A 28 7.11 9.58 6.95
CA LEU A 28 7.36 10.90 6.38
C LEU A 28 7.24 10.93 4.84
N THR A 29 7.57 9.82 4.18
CA THR A 29 7.40 9.72 2.72
C THR A 29 5.92 9.61 2.34
N VAL A 30 5.10 8.92 3.15
CA VAL A 30 3.63 8.84 2.93
C VAL A 30 2.99 10.23 2.98
N ILE A 31 3.44 11.12 3.88
CA ILE A 31 2.98 12.52 3.94
C ILE A 31 3.56 13.40 2.83
N THR A 32 4.08 12.80 1.75
CA THR A 32 4.65 13.43 0.55
C THR A 32 5.97 14.18 0.75
N LEU A 33 6.68 13.92 1.85
CA LEU A 33 8.02 14.47 2.02
C LEU A 33 8.99 13.72 1.08
N PRO A 34 9.84 14.41 0.29
CA PRO A 34 10.81 13.74 -0.57
C PRO A 34 11.72 12.79 0.24
N GLN A 35 12.03 11.61 -0.31
CA GLN A 35 12.73 10.54 0.41
C GLN A 35 14.04 11.01 1.06
N HIS A 36 14.87 11.78 0.34
CA HIS A 36 16.12 12.33 0.88
C HIS A 36 15.90 13.25 2.08
N LYS A 37 14.80 14.03 2.09
CA LYS A 37 14.39 14.89 3.21
C LYS A 37 13.85 14.06 4.37
N ALA A 38 13.05 13.04 4.10
CA ALA A 38 12.50 12.13 5.11
C ALA A 38 13.59 11.39 5.89
N VAL A 39 14.60 10.87 5.21
CA VAL A 39 15.76 10.24 5.86
C VAL A 39 16.51 11.23 6.74
N ARG A 40 16.75 12.46 6.25
CA ARG A 40 17.42 13.51 7.04
C ARG A 40 16.61 13.92 8.28
N VAL A 41 15.29 14.09 8.16
CA VAL A 41 14.44 14.43 9.31
C VAL A 41 14.43 13.29 10.33
N ALA A 42 14.33 12.03 9.89
CA ALA A 42 14.37 10.89 10.80
C ALA A 42 15.72 10.75 11.54
N LEU A 43 16.83 11.11 10.89
CA LEU A 43 18.15 11.18 11.52
C LEU A 43 18.20 12.29 12.58
N ASP A 44 17.72 13.48 12.25
CA ASP A 44 17.70 14.62 13.17
C ASP A 44 16.82 14.36 14.39
N VAL A 45 15.64 13.76 14.22
CA VAL A 45 14.76 13.38 15.35
C VAL A 45 15.49 12.46 16.31
N LYS A 46 16.14 11.40 15.79
CA LYS A 46 16.90 10.48 16.62
C LYS A 46 18.06 11.20 17.31
N LYS A 47 18.81 12.02 16.57
CA LYS A 47 19.96 12.76 17.10
C LYS A 47 19.52 13.69 18.24
N HIS A 48 18.45 14.47 18.03
CA HIS A 48 17.89 15.37 19.03
C HIS A 48 17.51 14.64 20.32
N LEU A 49 16.85 13.48 20.22
CA LEU A 49 16.48 12.68 21.40
C LEU A 49 17.70 12.13 22.14
N VAL A 50 18.73 11.68 21.42
CA VAL A 50 19.97 11.18 22.04
C VAL A 50 20.76 12.31 22.71
N ASP A 51 20.91 13.46 22.05
CA ASP A 51 21.69 14.60 22.55
C ASP A 51 21.07 15.19 23.84
N HIS A 52 19.73 15.11 23.99
CA HIS A 52 19.01 15.52 25.19
C HIS A 52 18.80 14.39 26.21
N ASN A 53 19.46 13.24 26.02
CA ASN A 53 19.36 12.05 26.89
C ASN A 53 17.93 11.52 27.09
N ARG A 54 17.04 11.73 26.10
CA ARG A 54 15.64 11.28 26.10
C ARG A 54 15.53 9.89 25.46
N LEU A 55 15.83 8.87 26.25
CA LEU A 55 15.89 7.47 25.79
C LEU A 55 14.61 6.66 26.04
N ASP A 56 13.69 7.19 26.84
CA ASP A 56 12.38 6.60 27.15
C ASP A 56 11.35 7.72 27.06
N ILE A 57 10.51 7.69 26.02
CA ILE A 57 9.61 8.79 25.65
C ILE A 57 8.22 8.25 25.30
N THR A 58 7.19 9.08 25.36
CA THR A 58 5.85 8.74 24.85
C THR A 58 5.73 9.04 23.35
N GLN A 59 4.64 8.55 22.75
CA GLN A 59 4.30 8.84 21.36
C GLN A 59 4.08 10.34 21.13
N GLU A 60 3.41 11.02 22.07
CA GLU A 60 3.13 12.46 22.00
C GLU A 60 4.43 13.26 22.01
N GLU A 61 5.36 12.91 22.89
CA GLU A 61 6.65 13.60 22.96
C GLU A 61 7.52 13.36 21.72
N LEU A 62 7.42 12.19 21.09
CA LEU A 62 8.07 11.92 19.80
C LEU A 62 7.47 12.81 18.70
N GLU A 63 6.15 12.94 18.67
CA GLU A 63 5.43 13.77 17.71
C GLU A 63 5.72 15.26 17.90
N GLU A 64 5.82 15.74 19.13
CA GLU A 64 6.22 17.12 19.44
C GLU A 64 7.61 17.46 18.88
N VAL A 65 8.60 16.59 19.12
CA VAL A 65 9.96 16.77 18.58
C VAL A 65 9.94 16.71 17.05
N LEU A 66 9.18 15.78 16.47
CA LEU A 66 9.05 15.67 15.03
C LEU A 66 8.44 16.92 14.40
N PHE A 67 7.34 17.43 14.96
CA PHE A 67 6.65 18.61 14.43
C PHE A 67 7.47 19.88 14.62
N ALA A 68 8.19 20.01 15.74
CA ALA A 68 9.13 21.11 15.95
C ALA A 68 10.23 21.13 14.87
N LEU A 69 10.85 19.98 14.59
CA LEU A 69 11.88 19.85 13.56
C LEU A 69 11.35 20.08 12.14
N LEU A 70 10.11 19.66 11.86
CA LEU A 70 9.46 19.94 10.57
C LEU A 70 9.27 21.45 10.39
N ARG A 71 8.73 22.15 11.39
CA ARG A 71 8.53 23.60 11.36
C ARG A 71 9.86 24.35 11.23
N GLN A 72 10.90 23.94 11.98
CA GLN A 72 12.23 24.55 11.91
C GLN A 72 12.84 24.48 10.51
N ARG A 73 12.54 23.42 9.75
CA ARG A 73 13.01 23.25 8.37
C ARG A 73 12.12 23.92 7.33
N GLY A 74 11.12 24.70 7.75
CA GLY A 74 10.20 25.41 6.87
C GLY A 74 9.10 24.54 6.25
N TYR A 75 8.86 23.34 6.78
CA TYR A 75 7.69 22.55 6.39
C TYR A 75 6.46 23.09 7.13
N GLY A 76 5.49 23.61 6.37
CA GLY A 76 4.28 24.21 6.93
C GLY A 76 3.39 23.20 7.67
N ASP A 77 2.38 23.73 8.38
CA ASP A 77 1.43 22.93 9.17
C ASP A 77 0.63 21.91 8.33
N GLU A 78 0.64 22.03 7.00
CA GLU A 78 0.08 21.03 6.10
C GLU A 78 0.72 19.65 6.28
N TYR A 79 2.04 19.57 6.50
CA TYR A 79 2.72 18.30 6.73
C TYR A 79 2.32 17.67 8.07
N VAL A 80 2.08 18.49 9.10
CA VAL A 80 1.57 18.05 10.40
C VAL A 80 0.15 17.48 10.23
N ARG A 81 -0.71 18.19 9.49
CA ARG A 81 -2.07 17.73 9.19
C ARG A 81 -2.07 16.41 8.41
N ARG A 82 -1.19 16.27 7.41
CA ARG A 82 -1.02 15.03 6.64
C ARG A 82 -0.53 13.89 7.53
N TYR A 83 0.43 14.15 8.43
CA TYR A 83 0.90 13.16 9.38
C TYR A 83 -0.21 12.64 10.27
N GLN A 84 -0.98 13.55 10.90
CA GLN A 84 -2.13 13.16 11.73
C GLN A 84 -3.17 12.35 10.95
N MET A 85 -3.46 12.73 9.70
CA MET A 85 -4.38 11.99 8.84
C MET A 85 -3.87 10.58 8.53
N VAL A 86 -2.60 10.43 8.15
CA VAL A 86 -2.00 9.13 7.84
C VAL A 86 -1.91 8.24 9.08
N THR A 87 -1.53 8.80 10.24
CA THR A 87 -1.52 8.08 11.51
C THR A 87 -2.91 7.56 11.88
N ARG A 88 -3.94 8.41 11.78
CA ARG A 88 -5.33 8.00 12.00
C ARG A 88 -5.78 6.91 11.03
N PHE A 89 -5.40 7.02 9.76
CA PHE A 89 -5.71 6.00 8.75
C PHE A 89 -5.15 4.62 9.14
N PHE A 90 -3.88 4.54 9.54
CA PHE A 90 -3.28 3.27 9.97
C PHE A 90 -3.82 2.76 11.32
N GLN A 91 -4.21 3.66 12.23
CA GLN A 91 -4.81 3.29 13.52
C GLN A 91 -6.24 2.73 13.39
N GLN A 92 -7.05 3.27 12.48
CA GLN A 92 -8.43 2.84 12.28
C GLN A 92 -8.55 1.44 11.67
N LYS A 93 -7.44 0.86 11.15
CA LYS A 93 -7.42 -0.44 10.46
C LYS A 93 -8.52 -0.56 9.40
N ARG A 94 -8.82 0.55 8.70
CA ARG A 94 -9.75 0.55 7.57
C ARG A 94 -8.98 0.12 6.32
N PRO A 95 -9.41 -0.94 5.61
CA PRO A 95 -8.70 -1.41 4.43
C PRO A 95 -8.83 -0.40 3.29
N LEU A 96 -7.72 -0.06 2.63
CA LEU A 96 -7.72 0.65 1.35
C LEU A 96 -7.50 -0.35 0.22
N ILE A 97 -8.50 -0.51 -0.64
CA ILE A 97 -8.44 -1.36 -1.82
C ILE A 97 -8.20 -0.45 -3.03
N ILE A 98 -7.14 -0.71 -3.79
CA ILE A 98 -6.79 0.05 -4.99
C ILE A 98 -6.82 -0.90 -6.18
N LEU A 99 -7.65 -0.59 -7.18
CA LEU A 99 -7.74 -1.34 -8.42
C LEU A 99 -7.03 -0.57 -9.54
N ILE A 100 -6.09 -1.21 -10.22
CA ILE A 100 -5.35 -0.64 -11.35
C ILE A 100 -5.67 -1.47 -12.59
N ALA A 101 -6.72 -1.06 -13.30
CA ALA A 101 -7.15 -1.67 -14.56
C ALA A 101 -6.50 -0.98 -15.76
N GLY A 102 -6.28 -1.72 -16.84
CA GLY A 102 -5.90 -1.14 -18.13
C GLY A 102 -5.34 -2.17 -19.11
N SER A 103 -5.26 -1.80 -20.39
CA SER A 103 -4.80 -2.70 -21.45
C SER A 103 -3.33 -3.10 -21.29
N ALA A 104 -2.95 -4.23 -21.88
CA ALA A 104 -1.55 -4.62 -22.02
C ALA A 104 -0.85 -3.69 -23.03
N CYS A 105 -0.23 -2.60 -22.55
CA CYS A 105 0.52 -1.70 -23.43
C CYS A 105 1.75 -2.41 -23.99
N THR A 106 1.84 -2.50 -25.32
CA THR A 106 2.88 -3.20 -26.11
C THR A 106 4.25 -2.50 -26.11
N GLY A 107 4.64 -1.80 -25.03
CA GLY A 107 5.92 -1.08 -25.02
C GLY A 107 6.44 -0.55 -23.69
N ALA A 108 5.68 -0.61 -22.58
CA ALA A 108 6.22 -0.22 -21.27
C ALA A 108 5.48 -0.91 -20.10
N PRO A 109 6.20 -1.26 -19.00
CA PRO A 109 5.65 -1.85 -17.77
C PRO A 109 4.84 -0.85 -16.93
N GLY A 110 4.02 0.01 -17.55
CA GLY A 110 3.42 1.18 -16.91
C GLY A 110 2.50 0.84 -15.73
N LYS A 111 1.64 -0.18 -15.85
CA LYS A 111 0.69 -0.56 -14.79
C LYS A 111 1.39 -1.20 -13.60
N SER A 112 2.20 -2.23 -13.83
CA SER A 112 2.94 -2.90 -12.76
C SER A 112 3.97 -1.99 -12.12
N SER A 113 4.66 -1.12 -12.90
CA SER A 113 5.55 -0.12 -12.33
C SER A 113 4.79 0.90 -11.48
N LEU A 114 3.64 1.39 -11.94
CA LEU A 114 2.78 2.28 -11.16
C LEU A 114 2.30 1.62 -9.87
N ALA A 115 1.84 0.37 -9.94
CA ALA A 115 1.38 -0.41 -8.79
C ALA A 115 2.50 -0.57 -7.75
N GLN A 116 3.71 -0.92 -8.18
CA GLN A 116 4.87 -1.08 -7.29
C GLN A 116 5.34 0.24 -6.69
N GLN A 117 5.39 1.32 -7.49
CA GLN A 117 5.73 2.64 -6.98
C GLN A 117 4.68 3.15 -5.99
N LEU A 118 3.40 2.92 -6.27
CA LEU A 118 2.30 3.29 -5.39
C LEU A 118 2.34 2.49 -4.08
N ALA A 119 2.55 1.18 -4.15
CA ALA A 119 2.72 0.30 -2.98
C ALA A 119 3.86 0.78 -2.08
N SER A 120 5.02 1.08 -2.69
CA SER A 120 6.18 1.60 -1.99
C SER A 120 5.89 2.94 -1.30
N ARG A 121 5.23 3.87 -2.01
CA ARG A 121 4.90 5.21 -1.49
C ARG A 121 3.84 5.20 -0.40
N LEU A 122 2.82 4.35 -0.51
CA LEU A 122 1.74 4.25 0.47
C LEU A 122 2.05 3.27 1.61
N ASN A 123 3.22 2.62 1.58
CA ASN A 123 3.60 1.57 2.54
C ASN A 123 2.58 0.42 2.58
N LEU A 124 2.09 0.01 1.40
CA LEU A 124 1.17 -1.12 1.26
C LEU A 124 1.98 -2.39 0.94
N PRO A 125 1.89 -3.45 1.76
CA PRO A 125 2.69 -4.65 1.56
C PRO A 125 2.14 -5.59 0.47
N ASN A 126 0.84 -5.47 0.15
CA ASN A 126 0.16 -6.45 -0.68
C ASN A 126 -0.17 -5.86 -2.06
N VAL A 127 0.53 -6.36 -3.08
CA VAL A 127 0.20 -6.12 -4.50
C VAL A 127 -0.11 -7.46 -5.14
N LEU A 128 -1.32 -7.61 -5.68
CA LEU A 128 -1.75 -8.79 -6.42
C LEU A 128 -1.84 -8.47 -7.91
N GLN A 129 -1.37 -9.41 -8.72
CA GLN A 129 -1.41 -9.33 -10.17
C GLN A 129 -2.43 -10.33 -10.71
N THR A 130 -3.47 -9.85 -11.40
CA THR A 130 -4.51 -10.73 -11.95
C THR A 130 -3.95 -11.66 -13.02
N ASP A 131 -2.93 -11.24 -13.76
CA ASP A 131 -2.28 -12.06 -14.80
C ASP A 131 -1.61 -13.30 -14.19
N VAL A 132 -0.98 -13.16 -13.02
CA VAL A 132 -0.40 -14.30 -12.28
C VAL A 132 -1.51 -15.23 -11.78
N LEU A 133 -2.60 -14.66 -11.27
CA LEU A 133 -3.74 -15.45 -10.81
C LEU A 133 -4.41 -16.21 -11.96
N TYR A 134 -4.52 -15.59 -13.14
CA TYR A 134 -5.00 -16.21 -14.36
C TYR A 134 -4.17 -17.45 -14.72
N GLU A 135 -2.84 -17.34 -14.73
CA GLU A 135 -1.94 -18.47 -15.02
C GLU A 135 -2.04 -19.60 -13.99
N LEU A 136 -2.19 -19.27 -12.71
CA LEU A 136 -2.36 -20.27 -11.64
C LEU A 136 -3.67 -21.04 -11.75
N LEU A 137 -4.77 -20.33 -12.02
CA LEU A 137 -6.08 -20.94 -12.22
C LEU A 137 -6.12 -21.81 -13.47
N ARG A 138 -5.54 -21.32 -14.57
CA ARG A 138 -5.33 -22.08 -15.80
C ARG A 138 -4.54 -23.36 -15.56
N GLY A 139 -3.40 -23.28 -14.85
CA GLY A 139 -2.54 -24.44 -14.58
C GLY A 139 -3.17 -25.49 -13.67
N SER A 140 -4.09 -25.08 -12.79
CA SER A 140 -4.84 -25.98 -11.90
C SER A 140 -6.12 -26.55 -12.53
N GLY A 141 -6.50 -26.10 -13.73
CA GLY A 141 -7.78 -26.44 -14.35
C GLY A 141 -9.00 -25.82 -13.64
N ALA A 142 -8.78 -24.93 -12.67
CA ALA A 142 -9.83 -24.25 -11.94
C ALA A 142 -10.28 -23.00 -12.72
N GLY A 143 -11.58 -22.90 -13.04
CA GLY A 143 -12.17 -21.66 -13.58
C GLY A 143 -12.40 -21.61 -15.09
N ASP A 144 -12.18 -22.70 -15.82
CA ASP A 144 -12.45 -22.80 -17.28
C ASP A 144 -11.82 -21.62 -18.06
N LEU A 145 -10.54 -21.37 -17.76
CA LEU A 145 -9.73 -20.33 -18.38
C LEU A 145 -8.92 -20.93 -19.54
N PRO A 146 -9.04 -20.41 -20.77
CA PRO A 146 -8.36 -20.96 -21.93
C PRO A 146 -6.85 -20.75 -21.91
N ALA A 147 -6.14 -21.61 -22.65
CA ALA A 147 -4.68 -21.63 -22.72
C ALA A 147 -4.08 -20.36 -23.34
N GLU A 148 -4.76 -19.80 -24.34
CA GLU A 148 -4.33 -18.60 -25.04
C GLU A 148 -5.08 -17.37 -24.53
N PRO A 149 -4.38 -16.23 -24.37
CA PRO A 149 -5.03 -15.00 -23.94
C PRO A 149 -6.03 -14.52 -25.00
N LEU A 150 -7.06 -13.81 -24.54
CA LEU A 150 -8.18 -13.34 -25.36
C LEU A 150 -7.74 -12.60 -26.65
N TRP A 151 -6.66 -11.81 -26.60
CA TRP A 151 -6.15 -11.05 -27.74
C TRP A 151 -5.28 -11.85 -28.73
N ARG A 152 -5.00 -13.13 -28.44
CA ARG A 152 -4.27 -14.04 -29.35
C ARG A 152 -5.14 -15.17 -29.88
N ARG A 153 -6.27 -15.46 -29.23
CA ARG A 153 -7.14 -16.56 -29.65
C ARG A 153 -8.09 -16.15 -30.78
N PRO A 154 -8.43 -17.08 -31.69
CA PRO A 154 -9.57 -16.88 -32.59
C PRO A 154 -10.88 -16.92 -31.78
N LEU A 155 -11.74 -15.94 -32.00
CA LEU A 155 -13.10 -15.93 -31.45
C LEU A 155 -13.96 -16.96 -32.20
N ALA A 156 -14.84 -17.65 -31.48
CA ALA A 156 -15.79 -18.56 -32.10
C ALA A 156 -16.76 -17.79 -33.02
N PRO A 157 -17.32 -18.43 -34.08
CA PRO A 157 -18.32 -17.79 -34.93
C PRO A 157 -19.52 -17.29 -34.12
N GLY A 158 -19.78 -15.98 -34.16
CA GLY A 158 -20.86 -15.34 -33.39
C GLY A 158 -20.50 -14.93 -31.96
N ALA A 159 -19.29 -15.23 -31.48
CA ALA A 159 -18.81 -14.77 -30.19
C ALA A 159 -18.31 -13.31 -30.28
N SER A 160 -18.55 -12.54 -29.20
CA SER A 160 -18.06 -11.18 -29.07
C SER A 160 -16.95 -11.11 -28.02
N LEU A 161 -15.94 -10.29 -28.29
CA LEU A 161 -14.76 -10.11 -27.45
C LEU A 161 -15.11 -9.65 -26.04
N VAL A 162 -16.08 -8.73 -25.90
CA VAL A 162 -16.41 -8.10 -24.62
C VAL A 162 -17.07 -9.08 -23.65
N PRO A 163 -18.11 -9.85 -24.03
CA PRO A 163 -18.67 -10.89 -23.16
C PRO A 163 -17.66 -11.96 -22.75
N GLU A 164 -16.76 -12.36 -23.64
CA GLU A 164 -15.70 -13.31 -23.31
C GLU A 164 -14.71 -12.74 -22.28
N PHE A 165 -14.31 -11.47 -22.45
CA PHE A 165 -13.48 -10.76 -21.47
C PHE A 165 -14.17 -10.67 -20.10
N GLN A 166 -15.44 -10.27 -20.07
CA GLN A 166 -16.23 -10.17 -18.84
C GLN A 166 -16.37 -11.51 -18.14
N ARG A 167 -16.55 -12.60 -18.89
CA ARG A 167 -16.57 -13.96 -18.35
C ARG A 167 -15.25 -14.31 -17.66
N GLU A 168 -14.11 -14.04 -18.29
CA GLU A 168 -12.79 -14.25 -17.68
C GLU A 168 -12.59 -13.39 -16.43
N CYS A 169 -12.93 -12.10 -16.50
CA CYS A 169 -12.90 -11.19 -15.35
C CYS A 169 -13.77 -11.69 -14.18
N ALA A 170 -14.95 -12.25 -14.44
CA ALA A 170 -15.82 -12.82 -13.42
C ALA A 170 -15.21 -14.05 -12.75
N THR A 171 -14.47 -14.89 -13.49
CA THR A 171 -13.70 -15.99 -12.90
C THR A 171 -12.56 -15.48 -12.01
N ILE A 172 -11.77 -14.53 -12.49
CA ILE A 172 -10.67 -13.94 -11.71
C ILE A 172 -11.20 -13.24 -10.46
N ARG A 173 -12.30 -12.48 -10.57
CA ARG A 173 -12.98 -11.83 -9.45
C ARG A 173 -13.36 -12.83 -8.36
N ARG A 174 -13.95 -13.98 -8.71
CA ARG A 174 -14.31 -15.03 -7.74
C ARG A 174 -13.09 -15.60 -7.03
N ALA A 175 -11.98 -15.78 -7.74
CA ALA A 175 -10.73 -16.24 -7.12
C ALA A 175 -10.15 -15.20 -6.14
N LEU A 176 -10.38 -13.91 -6.38
CA LEU A 176 -9.96 -12.82 -5.47
C LEU A 176 -10.85 -12.68 -4.22
N ASP A 177 -12.02 -13.31 -4.14
CA ASP A 177 -12.93 -13.16 -2.97
C ASP A 177 -12.26 -13.53 -1.65
N GLY A 178 -11.43 -14.57 -1.65
CA GLY A 178 -10.69 -15.00 -0.46
C GLY A 178 -9.74 -13.92 0.06
N ASP A 179 -8.95 -13.33 -0.84
CA ASP A 179 -8.00 -12.26 -0.51
C ASP A 179 -8.72 -10.98 -0.10
N LEU A 180 -9.79 -10.61 -0.80
CA LEU A 180 -10.60 -9.43 -0.46
C LEU A 180 -11.29 -9.59 0.89
N CYS A 181 -11.96 -10.70 1.14
CA CYS A 181 -12.59 -11.00 2.44
C CYS A 181 -11.57 -10.96 3.58
N LYS A 182 -10.37 -11.49 3.35
CA LYS A 182 -9.29 -11.48 4.33
C LYS A 182 -8.75 -10.06 4.55
N CYS A 183 -8.55 -9.28 3.50
CA CYS A 183 -8.09 -7.89 3.61
C CYS A 183 -9.09 -7.03 4.39
N ILE A 184 -10.39 -7.21 4.12
CA ILE A 184 -11.45 -6.50 4.83
C ILE A 184 -11.47 -6.89 6.31
N ARG A 185 -11.39 -8.20 6.61
CA ARG A 185 -11.39 -8.71 7.98
C ARG A 185 -10.17 -8.27 8.79
N ASP A 186 -8.99 -8.31 8.18
CA ASP A 186 -7.73 -7.96 8.83
C ASP A 186 -7.50 -6.44 8.89
N GLY A 187 -8.31 -5.65 8.18
CA GLY A 187 -8.10 -4.21 8.04
C GLY A 187 -6.84 -3.86 7.25
N LYS A 188 -6.41 -4.74 6.35
CA LYS A 188 -5.20 -4.59 5.54
C LYS A 188 -5.55 -4.04 4.16
N SER A 189 -4.74 -3.11 3.71
CA SER A 189 -4.86 -2.52 2.38
C SER A 189 -4.22 -3.43 1.32
N ILE A 190 -4.75 -3.39 0.11
CA ILE A 190 -4.31 -4.21 -1.02
C ILE A 190 -4.38 -3.42 -2.33
N ILE A 191 -3.40 -3.63 -3.20
CA ILE A 191 -3.43 -3.17 -4.58
C ILE A 191 -3.68 -4.40 -5.46
N ILE A 192 -4.65 -4.32 -6.36
CA ILE A 192 -4.93 -5.35 -7.36
C ILE A 192 -4.72 -4.70 -8.74
N GLU A 193 -3.81 -5.27 -9.53
CA GLU A 193 -3.46 -4.76 -10.84
C GLU A 193 -3.48 -5.86 -11.90
N GLY A 194 -3.74 -5.48 -13.15
CA GLY A 194 -3.64 -6.38 -14.29
C GLY A 194 -4.77 -6.18 -15.30
N LEU A 195 -4.81 -7.06 -16.29
CA LEU A 195 -5.75 -6.93 -17.41
C LEU A 195 -7.17 -7.37 -17.04
N HIS A 196 -7.31 -8.46 -16.29
CA HIS A 196 -8.59 -9.08 -15.93
C HIS A 196 -9.28 -8.39 -14.75
N ILE A 197 -9.36 -7.06 -14.80
CA ILE A 197 -10.05 -6.23 -13.83
C ILE A 197 -11.20 -5.54 -14.54
N ASP A 198 -12.43 -5.96 -14.23
CA ASP A 198 -13.66 -5.26 -14.59
C ASP A 198 -14.16 -4.48 -13.36
N PRO A 199 -14.08 -3.14 -13.35
CA PRO A 199 -14.54 -2.31 -12.24
C PRO A 199 -15.99 -2.58 -11.83
N GLY A 200 -16.87 -2.95 -12.76
CA GLY A 200 -18.28 -3.25 -12.47
C GLY A 200 -18.47 -4.45 -11.56
N LEU A 201 -17.47 -5.33 -11.44
CA LEU A 201 -17.49 -6.48 -10.54
C LEU A 201 -17.01 -6.17 -9.11
N PHE A 202 -16.44 -4.99 -8.89
CA PHE A 202 -15.93 -4.56 -7.58
C PHE A 202 -16.74 -3.40 -6.99
N LEU A 203 -17.31 -2.58 -7.86
CA LEU A 203 -18.19 -1.47 -7.51
C LEU A 203 -19.64 -1.96 -7.64
N LEU A 204 -20.15 -2.61 -6.59
CA LEU A 204 -21.59 -2.81 -6.46
C LEU A 204 -22.22 -1.43 -6.20
N GLU A 205 -23.18 -1.04 -7.05
CA GLU A 205 -24.15 0.03 -6.74
C GLU A 205 -25.03 -0.35 -5.55
#